data_AF-A0A350M2G9-F1
#
_entry.id   AF-A0A350M2G9-F1
#
_cell.length_a   1.000
_cell.length_b   1.000
_cell.length_c   1.000
_cell.angle_alpha   90.00
_cell.angle_beta   90.00
_cell.angle_gamma   90.00
#
_symmetry.space_group_name_H-M   'P 1'
#
loop_
_entity.id
_entity.type
_entity.pdbx_description
1 polymer ?
#
loop_
_entity_poly.entity_id
_entity_poly.type
_entity_poly.pdbx_seq_one_letter_code
_entity_poly.pdbx_strand_id
1 'polypeptide(L)' 'MQKLKEEGKNAALCVVTSTKGSTPRKTGAKMIVLENGSIYGTIGGGNLEKEVIKNA' A
#
# COMPACT_ATOMS: atom_id res chain seq x y z
N MET A 1 -0.70 -4.75 10.84
CA MET A 1 -1.97 -4.01 11.03
C MET A 1 -2.35 -3.94 12.50
N GLN A 2 -2.49 -5.08 13.20
CA GLN A 2 -2.87 -5.10 14.62
C GLN A 2 -1.93 -4.26 15.50
N LYS A 3 -0.61 -4.44 15.36
CA LYS A 3 0.41 -3.65 16.06
C LYS A 3 0.34 -2.12 15.79
N LEU A 4 -0.04 -1.70 14.57
CA LEU A 4 -0.18 -0.27 14.24
C LEU A 4 -1.39 0.36 14.94
N LYS A 5 -2.50 -0.39 15.02
CA LYS A 5 -3.68 0.01 15.78
C LYS A 5 -3.39 0.11 17.28
N GLU A 6 -2.66 -0.86 17.82
CA GLU A 6 -2.29 -0.90 19.25
C GLU A 6 -1.34 0.24 19.62
N GLU A 7 -0.44 0.63 18.72
CA GLU A 7 0.49 1.77 18.90
C GLU A 7 -0.14 3.14 18.60
N GLY A 8 -1.43 3.20 18.24
CA GLY A 8 -2.12 4.45 17.90
C GLY A 8 -1.56 5.15 16.66
N LYS A 9 -0.87 4.42 15.78
CA LYS A 9 -0.25 4.98 14.57
C LYS A 9 -1.25 5.05 13.44
N ASN A 10 -1.43 6.23 12.87
CA ASN A 10 -2.21 6.41 11.66
C ASN A 10 -1.50 5.76 10.46
N ALA A 11 -2.29 5.10 9.63
CA ALA A 11 -1.81 4.46 8.44
C ALA A 11 -2.94 4.29 7.42
N ALA A 12 -2.61 4.39 6.14
CA ALA A 12 -3.51 4.04 5.05
C ALA A 12 -3.29 2.58 4.62
N LEU A 13 -4.39 1.85 4.39
CA LEU A 13 -4.35 0.53 3.76
C LEU A 13 -4.74 0.65 2.28
N CYS A 14 -3.77 0.38 1.41
CA CYS A 14 -3.94 0.39 -0.02
C CYS A 14 -4.09 -1.06 -0.52
N VAL A 15 -5.14 -1.34 -1.30
CA VAL A 15 -5.42 -2.68 -1.84
C VAL A 15 -5.68 -2.59 -3.33
N VAL A 16 -5.04 -3.47 -4.11
CA VAL A 16 -5.35 -3.63 -5.53
C VAL A 16 -6.70 -4.34 -5.66
N THR A 17 -7.74 -3.61 -6.05
CA THR A 17 -9.11 -4.15 -6.20
C THR A 17 -9.34 -4.83 -7.55
N SER A 18 -8.58 -4.44 -8.57
CA SER A 18 -8.62 -5.06 -9.90
C SER A 18 -7.33 -4.81 -10.67
N THR A 19 -7.05 -5.64 -11.66
CA THR A 19 -5.90 -5.50 -12.59
C THR A 19 -6.37 -5.80 -14.01
N LYS A 20 -5.79 -5.12 -15.00
CA LYS A 20 -6.07 -5.36 -16.43
C LYS A 20 -4.77 -5.66 -17.18
N GLY A 21 -4.76 -6.73 -17.96
CA GLY A 21 -3.57 -7.17 -18.70
C GLY A 21 -2.51 -7.83 -17.80
N SER A 22 -1.25 -7.78 -18.22
CA SER A 22 -0.11 -8.30 -17.44
C SER A 22 0.40 -7.21 -16.50
N THR A 23 0.20 -7.40 -15.20
CA THR A 23 0.64 -6.46 -14.14
C THR A 23 1.60 -7.16 -13.17
N PRO A 24 2.61 -6.46 -12.61
CA PRO A 24 3.60 -7.07 -11.70
C PRO A 24 3.00 -7.70 -10.43
N ARG A 25 1.84 -7.19 -9.99
CA ARG A 25 1.05 -7.71 -8.88
C ARG A 25 -0.36 -8.03 -9.36
N LYS A 26 -0.99 -9.01 -8.70
CA LYS A 26 -2.38 -9.42 -8.95
C LYS A 26 -3.33 -8.69 -7.99
N THR A 27 -4.62 -8.71 -8.33
CA THR A 27 -5.71 -8.35 -7.41
C THR A 27 -5.50 -8.94 -6.03
N GLY A 28 -5.76 -8.15 -4.99
CA GLY A 28 -5.58 -8.54 -3.60
C GLY A 28 -4.19 -8.22 -3.03
N ALA A 29 -3.25 -7.73 -3.84
CA ALA A 29 -2.00 -7.16 -3.32
C ALA A 29 -2.31 -5.98 -2.37
N LYS A 30 -1.57 -5.90 -1.27
CA LYS A 30 -1.79 -4.90 -0.21
C LYS A 30 -0.50 -4.17 0.10
N MET A 31 -0.64 -2.89 0.43
CA MET A 31 0.42 -2.06 0.95
C MET A 31 -0.14 -1.19 2.08
N ILE A 32 0.66 -0.98 3.11
CA ILE A 32 0.37 -0.02 4.18
C ILE A 32 1.28 1.18 3.97
N VAL A 33 0.74 2.39 4.08
CA VAL A 33 1.51 3.64 4.11
C VAL A 33 1.36 4.26 5.49
N LEU A 34 2.48 4.58 6.14
CA LEU A 34 2.51 5.31 7.41
C LEU A 34 2.61 6.82 7.16
N GLU A 35 2.27 7.64 8.16
CA GLU A 35 2.36 9.12 8.07
C GLU A 35 3.74 9.64 7.66
N ASN A 36 4.80 8.93 8.03
CA ASN A 36 6.16 9.30 7.66
C ASN A 36 6.56 8.86 6.22
N GLY A 37 5.61 8.36 5.43
CA GLY A 37 5.83 7.85 4.08
C GLY A 37 6.45 6.46 4.00
N SER A 38 6.75 5.81 5.13
CA SER A 38 7.25 4.42 5.14
C SER A 38 6.15 3.45 4.72
N ILE A 39 6.55 2.40 3.98
CA ILE A 39 5.62 1.40 3.47
C ILE A 39 5.89 -0.01 3.99
N TYR A 40 4.82 -0.81 4.06
CA TYR A 40 4.90 -2.26 4.24
C TYR A 40 4.12 -2.97 3.14
N GLY A 41 4.78 -3.88 2.43
CA GLY A 41 4.21 -4.53 1.24
C GLY A 41 4.44 -3.71 -0.03
N THR A 42 3.90 -4.19 -1.14
CA THR A 42 4.02 -3.59 -2.47
C THR A 42 2.83 -3.97 -3.32
N ILE A 43 2.40 -3.04 -4.18
CA ILE A 43 1.23 -3.18 -5.06
C ILE A 43 1.58 -3.08 -6.56
N GLY A 44 2.82 -2.74 -6.91
CA GLY A 44 3.29 -2.66 -8.30
C GLY A 44 4.81 -2.81 -8.52
N GLY A 45 5.63 -2.54 -7.51
CA GLY A 45 7.09 -2.68 -7.51
C GLY A 45 7.85 -1.51 -8.15
N GLY A 46 7.24 -0.32 -8.29
CA GLY A 46 7.85 0.80 -9.01
C GLY A 46 7.17 2.15 -8.75
N ASN A 47 6.89 2.91 -9.81
CA ASN A 47 6.35 4.27 -9.70
C ASN A 47 4.95 4.33 -9.07
N LEU A 48 4.16 3.26 -9.19
CA LEU A 48 2.83 3.16 -8.57
C LEU A 48 2.89 3.38 -7.07
N GLU A 49 3.89 2.82 -6.38
CA GLU A 49 4.09 3.02 -4.95
C GLU A 49 4.28 4.50 -4.60
N LYS A 50 5.06 5.24 -5.39
CA LYS A 50 5.33 6.66 -5.13
C LYS A 50 4.07 7.51 -5.25
N GLU A 51 3.23 7.23 -6.25
CA GLU A 51 1.95 7.93 -6.42
C GLU A 51 1.00 7.60 -5.28
N VAL A 52 0.94 6.34 -4.85
CA VAL A 52 0.07 5.93 -3.75
C VAL A 52 0.53 6.53 -2.43
N ILE A 53 1.84 6.58 -2.15
CA ILE A 53 2.38 7.28 -0.96
C ILE A 53 1.99 8.76 -0.96
N LYS A 54 1.97 9.43 -2.11
CA LYS A 54 1.59 10.85 -2.22
C LYS A 54 0.10 11.09 -1.94
N ASN A 55 -0.77 10.11 -2.17
CA ASN A 55 -2.23 10.23 -2.05
C ASN A 55 -2.82 9.48 -0.83
N ALA A 56 -1.97 8.87 -0.02
CA ALA A 56 -2.34 8.13 1.19
C ALA A 56 -2.51 9.07 2.39
#